data_AF-A0A164I0Z9-F1
#
_entry.id   AF-A0A164I0Z9-F1
#
_cell.length_a   1.000
_cell.length_b   1.000
_cell.length_c   1.000
_cell.angle_alpha   90.00
_cell.angle_beta   90.00
_cell.angle_gamma   90.00
#
_symmetry.space_group_name_H-M   'P 1'
#
loop_
_entity.id
_entity.type
_entity.pdbx_description
1 polymer ?
#
loop_
_entity_poly.entity_id
_entity_poly.type
_entity_poly.pdbx_seq_one_letter_code
_entity_poly.pdbx_strand_id
1 'polypeptide(L)'
;AIRHYIISHTETVSDLLEVLLLQKEVGLMNGTLDTESKNHLIVVPLFETIEDLRNAAPIMREFYALPGVAALVQRSGGEQDIMLGYSDSNKDGGIFTSNWELYRAEIALVELFDEL
;
A
#
# COMPACT_ATOMS: atom_id res chain seq x y z
N ALA A 1 11.67 18.04 -1.47
CA ALA A 1 10.53 17.77 -0.58
C ALA A 1 10.34 16.26 -0.45
N ILE A 2 9.75 15.78 0.65
CA ILE A 2 9.44 14.36 0.88
C ILE A 2 8.22 13.99 0.01
N ARG A 3 8.20 12.79 -0.59
CA ARG A 3 7.09 12.29 -1.42
C ARG A 3 6.38 11.08 -0.83
N HIS A 4 7.11 10.24 -0.10
CA HIS A 4 6.64 8.93 0.35
C HIS A 4 6.60 8.85 1.86
N TYR A 5 5.57 8.20 2.37
CA TYR A 5 5.50 7.72 3.76
C TYR A 5 5.39 6.20 3.71
N ILE A 6 6.46 5.50 4.07
CA ILE A 6 6.52 4.03 4.05
C ILE A 6 6.05 3.49 5.39
N ILE A 7 5.11 2.54 5.35
CA ILE A 7 4.61 1.81 6.52
C ILE A 7 5.31 0.46 6.57
N SER A 8 6.34 0.34 7.40
CA SER A 8 6.94 -0.96 7.72
C SER A 8 5.89 -1.89 8.33
N HIS A 9 6.00 -3.18 8.01
CA HIS A 9 5.16 -4.25 8.53
C HIS A 9 3.66 -3.99 8.33
N THR A 10 3.26 -3.78 7.07
CA THR A 10 1.84 -3.64 6.73
C THR A 10 1.16 -5.00 6.71
N GLU A 11 0.15 -5.20 7.53
CA GLU A 11 -0.59 -6.47 7.69
C GLU A 11 -2.07 -6.33 7.31
N THR A 12 -2.61 -5.11 7.30
CA THR A 12 -4.05 -4.85 7.13
C THR A 12 -4.36 -3.56 6.36
N VAL A 13 -5.60 -3.42 5.90
CA VAL A 13 -6.10 -2.17 5.28
C VAL A 13 -6.10 -1.00 6.26
N SER A 14 -6.32 -1.26 7.57
CA SER A 14 -6.33 -0.19 8.58
C SER A 14 -4.99 0.51 8.69
N ASP A 15 -3.87 -0.18 8.47
CA ASP A 15 -2.53 0.42 8.57
C ASP A 15 -2.39 1.62 7.60
N LEU A 16 -2.92 1.46 6.37
CA LEU A 16 -2.97 2.52 5.35
C LEU A 16 -3.89 3.67 5.79
N LEU A 17 -5.08 3.33 6.30
CA LEU A 17 -6.10 4.32 6.71
C LEU A 17 -5.67 5.12 7.94
N GLU A 18 -4.98 4.51 8.89
CA GLU A 18 -4.44 5.16 10.07
C GLU A 18 -3.44 6.25 9.69
N VAL A 19 -2.54 5.95 8.74
CA VAL A 19 -1.60 6.96 8.23
C VAL A 19 -2.31 8.06 7.45
N LEU A 20 -3.31 7.75 6.62
CA LEU A 20 -4.11 8.76 5.94
C LEU A 20 -4.84 9.67 6.93
N LEU A 21 -5.39 9.10 8.01
CA LEU A 21 -6.02 9.86 9.08
C LEU A 21 -5.01 10.79 9.75
N LEU A 22 -3.84 10.29 10.13
CA LEU A 22 -2.78 11.12 10.73
C LEU A 22 -2.33 12.23 9.78
N GLN A 23 -2.14 11.93 8.49
CA GLN A 23 -1.79 12.92 7.47
C GLN A 23 -2.88 13.99 7.35
N LYS A 24 -4.15 13.63 7.43
CA LYS A 24 -5.26 14.60 7.47
C LYS A 24 -5.17 15.51 8.68
N GLU A 25 -4.96 14.96 9.87
CA GLU A 25 -4.90 15.74 11.11
C GLU A 25 -3.72 16.73 11.16
N VAL A 26 -2.66 16.48 10.38
CA VAL A 26 -1.51 17.39 10.24
C VAL A 26 -1.54 18.22 8.95
N GLY A 27 -2.62 18.17 8.17
CA GLY A 27 -2.81 18.95 6.94
C GLY A 27 -2.04 18.44 5.71
N LEU A 28 -1.43 17.25 5.79
CA LEU A 28 -0.79 16.54 4.68
C LEU A 28 -1.78 15.78 3.80
N MET A 29 -2.98 15.50 4.30
CA MET A 29 -4.15 15.18 3.49
C MET A 29 -5.20 16.28 3.72
N ASN A 30 -5.87 16.69 2.65
CA ASN A 30 -6.98 17.65 2.72
C ASN A 30 -8.29 16.95 2.36
N GLY A 31 -9.39 17.41 2.94
CA GLY A 31 -10.72 16.83 2.73
C GLY A 31 -10.91 15.47 3.40
N THR A 32 -11.96 14.77 2.99
CA THR A 32 -12.37 13.42 3.44
C THR A 32 -12.66 12.56 2.22
N LEU A 33 -12.66 11.23 2.34
CA LEU A 33 -12.81 10.33 1.18
C LEU A 33 -14.10 10.56 0.37
N ASP A 34 -15.15 11.06 1.00
CA ASP A 34 -16.45 11.43 0.41
C ASP A 34 -16.48 12.85 -0.22
N THR A 35 -15.42 13.65 -0.05
CA THR A 35 -15.31 15.01 -0.59
C THR A 35 -14.09 15.14 -1.51
N GLU A 36 -13.72 16.37 -1.89
CA GLU A 36 -12.53 16.68 -2.71
C GLU A 36 -11.22 16.42 -1.96
N SER A 37 -10.95 15.15 -1.66
CA SER A 37 -9.75 14.76 -0.91
C SER A 37 -8.50 14.76 -1.76
N LYS A 38 -7.40 15.22 -1.19
CA LYS A 38 -6.08 15.23 -1.83
C LYS A 38 -5.02 14.95 -0.80
N ASN A 39 -4.13 14.01 -1.11
CA ASN A 39 -2.99 13.69 -0.27
C ASN A 39 -1.70 14.27 -0.87
N HIS A 40 -0.81 14.75 0.00
CA HIS A 40 0.48 15.34 -0.39
C HIS A 40 1.64 14.34 -0.30
N LEU A 41 1.46 13.24 0.44
CA LEU A 41 2.44 12.14 0.54
C LEU A 41 1.80 10.83 0.10
N ILE A 42 2.49 10.07 -0.73
CA ILE A 42 2.05 8.72 -1.11
C ILE A 42 2.24 7.82 0.11
N VAL A 43 1.15 7.18 0.57
CA VAL A 43 1.21 6.15 1.61
C VAL A 43 1.62 4.84 0.93
N VAL A 44 2.80 4.35 1.29
CA VAL A 44 3.43 3.18 0.68
C VAL A 44 3.41 2.03 1.69
N PRO A 45 2.63 0.97 1.46
CA PRO A 45 2.74 -0.23 2.27
C PRO A 45 4.05 -0.94 1.98
N LEU A 46 4.69 -1.46 3.02
CA LEU A 46 5.84 -2.33 2.94
C LEU A 46 5.47 -3.72 3.49
N PHE A 47 5.39 -4.70 2.59
CA PHE A 47 5.08 -6.10 2.90
C PHE A 47 6.39 -6.88 3.08
N GLU A 48 6.65 -7.39 4.29
CA GLU A 48 7.98 -7.85 4.70
C GLU A 48 8.06 -9.32 5.04
N THR A 49 7.00 -9.92 5.58
CA THR A 49 6.96 -11.37 5.89
C THR A 49 6.41 -12.19 4.72
N ILE A 50 6.54 -13.51 4.80
CA ILE A 50 5.93 -14.40 3.80
C ILE A 50 4.40 -14.27 3.80
N GLU A 51 3.81 -14.07 4.97
CA GLU A 51 2.36 -13.86 5.10
C GLU A 51 1.94 -12.52 4.49
N ASP A 52 2.68 -11.45 4.78
CA ASP A 52 2.43 -10.11 4.23
C ASP A 52 2.48 -10.13 2.71
N LEU A 53 3.49 -10.77 2.11
CA LEU A 53 3.63 -10.88 0.65
C LEU A 53 2.45 -11.60 0.01
N ARG A 54 1.94 -12.66 0.66
CA ARG A 54 0.75 -13.38 0.18
C ARG A 54 -0.52 -12.54 0.28
N ASN A 55 -0.59 -11.65 1.26
CA ASN A 55 -1.73 -10.78 1.51
C ASN A 55 -1.63 -9.42 0.81
N ALA A 56 -0.50 -9.10 0.16
CA ALA A 56 -0.27 -7.80 -0.49
C ALA A 56 -1.38 -7.42 -1.49
N ALA A 57 -1.69 -8.30 -2.45
CA ALA A 57 -2.75 -8.04 -3.43
C ALA A 57 -4.16 -8.01 -2.82
N PRO A 58 -4.55 -8.97 -1.94
CA PRO A 58 -5.81 -8.87 -1.19
C PRO A 58 -5.99 -7.53 -0.43
N ILE A 59 -4.99 -7.10 0.35
CA ILE A 59 -5.04 -5.85 1.12
C ILE A 59 -5.21 -4.66 0.18
N MET A 60 -4.42 -4.60 -0.89
CA MET A 60 -4.54 -3.50 -1.86
C MET A 60 -5.89 -3.50 -2.58
N ARG A 61 -6.43 -4.66 -2.93
CA ARG A 61 -7.76 -4.79 -3.53
C ARG A 61 -8.84 -4.25 -2.59
N GLU A 62 -8.81 -4.66 -1.32
CA GLU A 62 -9.76 -4.19 -0.32
C GLU A 62 -9.62 -2.69 -0.06
N PHE A 63 -8.40 -2.17 0.00
CA PHE A 63 -8.13 -0.74 0.14
C PHE A 63 -8.73 0.06 -1.02
N TYR A 64 -8.51 -0.37 -2.27
CA TYR A 64 -9.07 0.31 -3.45
C TYR A 64 -10.59 0.15 -3.60
N ALA A 65 -11.16 -0.91 -3.03
CA ALA A 65 -12.61 -1.10 -2.98
C ALA A 65 -13.32 -0.13 -2.02
N LEU A 66 -12.59 0.53 -1.10
CA LEU A 66 -13.18 1.51 -0.20
C LEU A 66 -13.66 2.75 -0.97
N PRO A 67 -14.89 3.24 -0.70
CA PRO A 67 -15.41 4.43 -1.35
C PRO A 67 -14.47 5.64 -1.20
N GLY A 68 -14.12 6.24 -2.33
CA GLY A 68 -13.31 7.47 -2.39
C GLY A 68 -11.79 7.25 -2.43
N VAL A 69 -11.27 6.04 -2.18
CA VAL A 69 -9.82 5.77 -2.22
C VAL A 69 -9.25 5.94 -3.63
N ALA A 70 -9.84 5.31 -4.65
CA ALA A 70 -9.39 5.49 -6.03
C ALA A 70 -9.43 6.96 -6.47
N ALA A 71 -10.48 7.70 -6.06
CA ALA A 71 -10.61 9.12 -6.37
C ALA A 71 -9.54 9.98 -5.63
N LEU A 72 -9.23 9.65 -4.37
CA LEU A 72 -8.14 10.26 -3.62
C LEU A 72 -6.81 10.09 -4.36
N VAL A 73 -6.48 8.85 -4.77
CA VAL A 73 -5.22 8.54 -5.48
C VAL A 73 -5.13 9.34 -6.78
N GLN A 74 -6.20 9.35 -7.58
CA GLN A 74 -6.24 10.10 -8.85
C GLN A 74 -6.05 11.61 -8.63
N ARG A 75 -6.73 12.21 -7.66
CA ARG A 75 -6.56 13.64 -7.31
C ARG A 75 -5.18 13.96 -6.74
N SER A 76 -4.47 12.96 -6.21
CA SER A 76 -3.15 13.08 -5.59
C SER A 76 -2.01 12.81 -6.57
N GLY A 77 -2.30 12.60 -7.86
CA GLY A 77 -1.30 12.40 -8.92
C GLY A 77 -1.41 11.08 -9.66
N GLY A 78 -2.32 10.19 -9.24
CA GLY A 78 -2.57 8.92 -9.93
C GLY A 78 -1.44 7.90 -9.76
N GLU A 79 -0.64 8.01 -8.70
CA GLU A 79 0.48 7.11 -8.40
C GLU A 79 0.21 6.34 -7.10
N GLN A 80 0.50 5.04 -7.09
CA GLN A 80 0.52 4.18 -5.91
C GLN A 80 1.78 3.32 -5.93
N ASP A 81 2.72 3.69 -5.07
CA ASP A 81 3.91 2.87 -4.85
C ASP A 81 3.61 1.81 -3.78
N ILE A 82 4.18 0.62 -3.96
CA ILE A 82 4.12 -0.51 -3.03
C ILE A 82 5.55 -1.02 -2.87
N MET A 83 5.99 -1.24 -1.63
CA MET A 83 7.33 -1.74 -1.34
C MET A 83 7.25 -3.21 -0.92
N LEU A 84 8.15 -4.03 -1.47
CA LEU A 84 8.25 -5.46 -1.14
C LEU A 84 9.59 -5.74 -0.46
N GLY A 85 9.54 -6.33 0.74
CA GLY A 85 10.71 -6.57 1.59
C GLY A 85 11.41 -7.88 1.27
N TYR A 86 12.62 -7.83 0.70
CA TYR A 86 13.43 -9.02 0.42
C TYR A 86 14.17 -9.58 1.64
N SER A 87 14.85 -8.72 2.40
CA SER A 87 15.72 -9.18 3.50
C SER A 87 14.92 -9.77 4.66
N ASP A 88 13.81 -9.13 5.02
CA ASP A 88 12.98 -9.57 6.14
C ASP A 88 12.21 -10.84 5.77
N SER A 89 11.70 -10.96 4.54
CA SER A 89 11.07 -12.20 4.09
C SER A 89 12.08 -13.34 4.02
N ASN A 90 13.34 -13.10 3.69
CA ASN A 90 14.41 -14.10 3.78
C ASN A 90 14.67 -14.58 5.21
N LYS A 91 14.61 -13.67 6.18
CA LYS A 91 14.76 -14.01 7.59
C LYS A 91 13.59 -14.87 8.09
N ASP A 92 12.41 -14.66 7.53
CA ASP A 92 11.18 -15.39 7.86
C ASP A 92 11.10 -16.78 7.20
N GLY A 93 11.17 -16.84 5.86
CA GLY A 93 10.92 -18.05 5.08
C GLY A 93 12.13 -18.73 4.43
N GLY A 94 13.32 -18.12 4.54
CA GLY A 94 14.53 -18.54 3.82
C GLY A 94 14.51 -18.18 2.33
N ILE A 95 15.70 -18.07 1.75
CA ILE A 95 15.92 -17.45 0.42
C ILE A 95 15.03 -17.97 -0.72
N PHE A 96 14.74 -19.27 -0.74
CA PHE A 96 13.96 -19.87 -1.82
C PHE A 96 12.49 -19.45 -1.72
N THR A 97 11.88 -19.60 -0.54
CA THR A 97 10.48 -19.25 -0.30
C THR A 97 10.26 -17.77 -0.54
N SER A 98 11.15 -16.92 -0.05
CA SER A 98 11.02 -15.46 -0.13
C SER A 98 11.08 -14.96 -1.57
N ASN A 99 12.04 -15.44 -2.37
CA ASN A 99 12.09 -15.08 -3.80
C ASN A 99 10.84 -15.55 -4.55
N TRP A 100 10.33 -16.75 -4.23
CA TRP A 100 9.13 -17.27 -4.88
C TRP A 100 7.90 -16.46 -4.52
N GLU A 101 7.72 -16.10 -3.25
CA GLU A 101 6.55 -15.33 -2.81
C GLU A 101 6.64 -13.86 -3.25
N LEU A 102 7.84 -13.26 -3.34
CA LEU A 102 8.03 -11.97 -3.97
C LEU A 102 7.56 -11.97 -5.42
N TYR A 103 8.03 -12.92 -6.22
CA TYR A 103 7.62 -13.06 -7.62
C TYR A 103 6.11 -13.21 -7.77
N ARG A 104 5.48 -14.01 -6.89
CA ARG A 104 4.02 -14.17 -6.89
C ARG A 104 3.28 -12.90 -6.49
N ALA A 105 3.78 -12.19 -5.48
CA ALA A 105 3.20 -10.92 -5.04
C ALA A 105 3.28 -9.85 -6.14
N GLU A 106 4.42 -9.73 -6.82
CA GLU A 106 4.59 -8.81 -7.96
C GLU A 106 3.58 -9.08 -9.07
N ILE A 107 3.42 -10.34 -9.50
CA ILE A 107 2.44 -10.70 -10.53
C ILE A 107 1.01 -10.40 -10.07
N ALA A 108 0.66 -10.81 -8.86
CA ALA A 108 -0.70 -10.60 -8.34
C ALA A 108 -1.05 -9.11 -8.20
N LEU A 109 -0.07 -8.28 -7.85
CA LEU A 109 -0.24 -6.82 -7.80
C LEU A 109 -0.42 -6.24 -9.20
N VAL A 110 0.40 -6.64 -10.18
CA VAL A 110 0.24 -6.19 -11.58
C VAL A 110 -1.15 -6.56 -12.11
N GLU A 111 -1.56 -7.82 -11.95
CA GLU A 111 -2.88 -8.29 -12.38
C GLU A 111 -4.01 -7.50 -11.71
N LEU A 112 -3.89 -7.19 -10.41
CA LEU A 112 -4.86 -6.35 -9.71
C LEU A 112 -4.93 -4.94 -10.32
N PHE A 113 -3.80 -4.27 -10.56
CA PHE A 113 -3.80 -2.90 -11.07
C PHE A 113 -4.20 -2.81 -12.55
N ASP A 114 -4.08 -3.89 -13.33
CA ASP A 114 -4.65 -3.97 -14.69
C ASP A 114 -6.19 -4.02 -14.70
N GLU A 115 -6.82 -4.46 -13.59
CA GLU A 115 -8.28 -4.51 -13.42
C GLU A 115 -8.90 -3.20 -12.91
N LEU A 116 -8.12 -2.33 -12.27
CA LEU A 116 -8.56 -1.10 -11.57
C LEU A 116 -8.62 0.13 -12.49
#